data_AF-A0A3L7WIW8-F1
#
_entry.id   AF-A0A3L7WIW8-F1
#
_cell.length_a   1.000
_cell.length_b   1.000
_cell.length_c   1.000
_cell.angle_alpha   90.00
_cell.angle_beta   90.00
_cell.angle_gamma   90.00
#
_symmetry.space_group_name_H-M   'P 1'
#
loop_
_entity.id
_entity.type
_entity.pdbx_description
1 polymer ?
#
loop_
_entity_poly.entity_id
_entity_poly.type
_entity_poly.pdbx_seq_one_letter_code
_entity_poly.pdbx_strand_id
1 'polypeptide(L)'
;MHRSISITLLVSLSLLVSGCASATSDTPAPSPTVAASTSTPTTVAVSISTPTTEAISIGTSTPTAPAPTNVASAAPESVPMSVDADGYHVIGDPAAPVVMTDYSDYF
;
A
#
# COMPACT_ATOMS: atom_id res chain seq x y z
N MET A 1 55.00 -36.94 2.70
CA MET A 1 53.56 -36.89 3.07
C MET A 1 53.21 -35.79 4.07
N HIS A 2 54.00 -35.53 5.12
CA HIS A 2 53.71 -34.47 6.11
C HIS A 2 53.57 -33.05 5.53
N ARG A 3 54.38 -32.67 4.52
CA ARG A 3 54.34 -31.34 3.91
C ARG A 3 53.05 -31.03 3.14
N SER A 4 52.41 -32.05 2.57
CA SER A 4 51.17 -31.86 1.80
C SER A 4 49.97 -31.60 2.72
N ILE A 5 49.96 -32.23 3.89
CA ILE A 5 48.90 -32.11 4.90
C ILE A 5 48.90 -30.70 5.53
N SER A 6 50.09 -30.14 5.80
CA SER A 6 50.22 -28.79 6.35
C SER A 6 49.70 -27.70 5.40
N ILE A 7 49.89 -27.85 4.09
CA ILE A 7 49.44 -26.86 3.09
C ILE A 7 47.91 -26.88 2.99
N THR A 8 47.29 -28.06 2.94
CA THR A 8 45.82 -28.17 2.87
C THR A 8 45.14 -27.55 4.08
N LEU A 9 45.71 -27.70 5.27
CA LEU A 9 45.16 -27.18 6.53
C LEU A 9 45.28 -25.64 6.62
N LEU A 10 46.38 -25.07 6.12
CA LEU A 10 46.55 -23.61 6.02
C LEU A 10 45.55 -22.98 5.05
N VAL A 11 45.30 -23.62 3.91
CA VAL A 11 44.34 -23.13 2.92
C VAL A 11 42.91 -23.17 3.48
N SER A 12 42.51 -24.27 4.13
CA SER A 12 41.16 -24.35 4.73
C SER A 12 40.95 -23.32 5.83
N LEU A 13 41.96 -23.08 6.67
CA LEU A 13 41.88 -22.09 7.74
C LEU A 13 41.74 -20.65 7.19
N SER A 14 42.41 -20.36 6.08
CA SER A 14 42.33 -19.03 5.42
C SER A 14 40.93 -18.73 4.87
N LEU A 15 40.25 -19.75 4.36
CA LEU A 15 38.87 -19.66 3.84
C LEU A 15 37.85 -19.39 4.95
N LEU A 16 38.06 -19.92 6.15
CA LEU A 16 37.16 -19.75 7.30
C LEU A 16 37.18 -18.33 7.90
N VAL A 17 38.31 -17.62 7.81
CA VAL A 17 38.44 -16.29 8.42
C VAL A 17 37.88 -15.17 7.53
N SER A 18 37.66 -15.42 6.23
CA SER A 18 37.19 -14.40 5.27
C SER A 18 35.66 -14.20 5.23
N GLY A 19 34.90 -14.97 6.02
CA GLY A 19 33.42 -14.94 6.01
C GLY A 19 32.76 -13.94 6.97
N CYS A 20 33.53 -13.17 7.75
CA CYS A 20 32.97 -12.19 8.70
C CYS A 20 32.74 -10.85 7.99
N ALA A 21 31.79 -10.81 7.05
CA ALA A 21 31.34 -9.58 6.41
C ALA A 21 30.38 -8.84 7.35
N SER A 22 30.71 -7.57 7.60
CA SER A 22 30.09 -6.67 8.57
C SER A 22 28.59 -6.51 8.38
N ALA A 23 27.84 -6.61 9.48
CA ALA A 23 26.48 -6.11 9.56
C ALA A 23 26.52 -4.57 9.51
N THR A 24 26.20 -3.99 8.37
CA THR A 24 25.91 -2.56 8.25
C THR A 24 24.58 -2.29 8.97
N SER A 25 24.65 -1.53 10.05
CA SER A 25 23.48 -1.05 10.79
C SER A 25 22.72 -0.07 9.91
N ASP A 26 21.63 -0.53 9.30
CA ASP A 26 20.65 0.34 8.65
C ASP A 26 20.06 1.30 9.69
N THR A 27 20.34 2.59 9.53
CA THR A 27 19.71 3.63 10.34
C THR A 27 18.38 3.97 9.68
N PRO A 28 17.22 3.75 10.33
CA PRO A 28 15.94 4.02 9.72
C PRO A 28 15.81 5.51 9.40
N ALA A 29 15.50 5.82 8.14
CA ALA A 29 15.21 7.17 7.70
C ALA A 29 13.88 7.65 8.32
N PRO A 30 13.77 8.94 8.72
CA PRO A 30 12.54 9.45 9.31
C PRO A 30 11.38 9.40 8.32
N SER A 31 10.24 8.89 8.79
CA SER A 31 8.99 8.78 8.03
C SER A 31 8.47 10.16 7.59
N PRO A 32 8.05 10.35 6.32
CA PRO A 32 7.54 11.62 5.84
C PRO A 32 6.18 11.92 6.48
N THR A 33 6.10 13.07 7.17
CA THR A 33 4.82 13.61 7.67
C THR A 33 4.00 14.12 6.50
N VAL A 34 2.98 13.36 6.09
CA VAL A 34 2.01 13.81 5.08
C VAL A 34 1.11 14.88 5.71
N ALA A 35 1.23 16.12 5.22
CA ALA A 35 0.39 17.21 5.65
C ALA A 35 -1.08 16.94 5.27
N ALA A 36 -1.95 16.85 6.28
CA ALA A 36 -3.39 16.76 6.07
C ALA A 36 -3.87 18.04 5.37
N SER A 37 -4.37 17.88 4.14
CA SER A 37 -5.01 18.98 3.42
C SER A 37 -6.41 19.22 3.98
N THR A 38 -6.52 20.17 4.90
CA THR A 38 -7.80 20.65 5.42
C THR A 38 -8.43 21.59 4.39
N SER A 39 -9.32 21.07 3.55
CA SER A 39 -10.16 21.92 2.70
C SER A 39 -11.22 22.62 3.55
N THR A 40 -11.10 23.94 3.71
CA THR A 40 -12.12 24.75 4.37
C THR A 40 -13.35 24.85 3.44
N PRO A 41 -14.56 24.46 3.88
CA PRO A 41 -15.75 24.65 3.05
C PRO A 41 -16.01 26.15 2.87
N THR A 42 -16.02 26.60 1.62
CA THR A 42 -16.39 27.99 1.27
C THR A 42 -17.91 28.09 1.31
N THR A 43 -18.45 28.66 2.39
CA THR A 43 -19.86 29.01 2.48
C THR A 43 -20.15 30.23 1.62
N VAL A 44 -20.75 30.01 0.45
CA VAL A 44 -21.30 31.09 -0.37
C VAL A 44 -22.61 31.54 0.27
N ALA A 45 -22.64 32.76 0.80
CA ALA A 45 -23.86 33.38 1.31
C ALA A 45 -24.77 33.73 0.12
N VAL A 46 -25.77 32.89 -0.14
CA VAL A 46 -26.85 33.19 -1.10
C VAL A 46 -27.89 34.04 -0.39
N SER A 47 -28.02 35.30 -0.80
CA SER A 47 -29.18 36.14 -0.45
C SER A 47 -30.37 35.72 -1.29
N ILE A 48 -31.36 35.10 -0.65
CA ILE A 48 -32.63 34.72 -1.25
C ILE A 48 -33.73 35.63 -0.70
N SER A 49 -34.32 36.44 -1.59
CA SER A 49 -35.58 37.13 -1.35
C SER A 49 -36.69 36.13 -1.06
N THR A 50 -37.48 36.41 -0.03
CA THR A 50 -38.60 35.58 0.48
C THR A 50 -39.58 35.19 -0.63
N PRO A 51 -39.74 33.90 -0.96
CA PRO A 51 -40.79 33.44 -1.86
C PRO A 51 -42.12 33.30 -1.11
N THR A 52 -43.19 33.75 -1.76
CA THR A 52 -44.58 33.52 -1.33
C THR A 52 -44.85 32.02 -1.31
N THR A 53 -45.30 31.50 -0.16
CA THR A 53 -45.57 30.09 0.09
C THR A 53 -46.81 29.61 -0.67
N GLU A 54 -46.63 29.04 -1.86
CA GLU A 54 -47.51 27.98 -2.34
C GLU A 54 -46.94 26.63 -1.92
N ALA A 55 -47.76 25.82 -1.25
CA ALA A 55 -47.38 24.50 -0.77
C ALA A 55 -47.25 23.53 -1.96
N ILE A 56 -46.08 23.49 -2.59
CA ILE A 56 -45.73 22.45 -3.55
C ILE A 56 -45.30 21.22 -2.75
N SER A 57 -46.15 20.19 -2.74
CA SER A 57 -45.81 18.86 -2.24
C SER A 57 -44.79 18.24 -3.19
N ILE A 58 -43.50 18.51 -2.93
CA ILE A 58 -42.39 17.79 -3.56
C ILE A 58 -42.34 16.40 -2.92
N GLY A 59 -42.77 15.39 -3.67
CA GLY A 59 -42.62 14.00 -3.26
C GLY A 59 -41.16 13.72 -2.96
N THR A 60 -40.86 13.31 -1.74
CA THR A 60 -39.50 12.93 -1.32
C THR A 60 -39.13 11.63 -2.04
N SER A 61 -38.59 11.72 -3.25
CA SER A 61 -38.00 10.57 -3.91
C SER A 61 -36.71 10.23 -3.17
N THR A 62 -36.76 9.27 -2.27
CA THR A 62 -35.56 8.71 -1.65
C THR A 62 -34.72 8.09 -2.77
N PRO A 63 -33.48 8.54 -3.01
CA PRO A 63 -32.61 7.88 -3.98
C PRO A 63 -32.40 6.45 -3.53
N THR A 64 -32.94 5.50 -4.30
CA THR A 64 -32.73 4.08 -4.07
C THR A 64 -31.37 3.74 -4.66
N ALA A 65 -30.36 3.57 -3.80
CA ALA A 65 -29.08 3.04 -4.24
C ALA A 65 -29.29 1.62 -4.79
N PRO A 66 -28.63 1.25 -5.91
CA PRO A 66 -28.67 -0.12 -6.38
C PRO A 66 -28.18 -1.05 -5.28
N ALA A 67 -28.87 -2.18 -5.11
CA ALA A 67 -28.45 -3.21 -4.16
C ALA A 67 -27.02 -3.64 -4.51
N PRO A 68 -26.14 -3.83 -3.50
CA PRO A 68 -24.78 -4.30 -3.75
C PRO A 68 -24.89 -5.63 -4.50
N THR A 69 -24.31 -5.67 -5.70
CA THR A 69 -24.17 -6.93 -6.42
C THR A 69 -23.18 -7.76 -5.64
N ASN A 70 -23.61 -8.94 -5.18
CA ASN A 70 -22.73 -9.84 -4.45
C ASN A 70 -21.71 -10.42 -5.44
N VAL A 71 -20.55 -9.77 -5.54
CA VAL A 71 -19.45 -10.27 -6.36
C VAL A 71 -18.81 -11.42 -5.58
N ALA A 72 -18.71 -12.59 -6.19
CA ALA A 72 -18.06 -13.74 -5.55
C ALA A 72 -16.64 -13.34 -5.14
N SER A 73 -16.31 -13.51 -3.85
CA SER A 73 -14.94 -13.32 -3.39
C SER A 73 -14.05 -14.38 -4.02
N ALA A 74 -13.00 -13.96 -4.71
CA ALA A 74 -11.95 -14.87 -5.14
C ALA A 74 -11.26 -15.46 -3.91
N ALA A 75 -10.86 -16.74 -3.99
CA ALA A 75 -10.00 -17.33 -2.97
C ALA A 75 -8.61 -16.66 -3.06
N PRO A 76 -7.92 -16.39 -1.94
CA PRO A 76 -6.63 -15.69 -1.96
C PRO A 76 -5.59 -16.34 -2.89
N GLU A 77 -5.51 -17.67 -2.90
CA GLU A 77 -4.62 -18.42 -3.79
C GLU A 77 -4.94 -18.29 -5.30
N SER A 78 -6.12 -17.81 -5.65
CA SER A 78 -6.56 -17.66 -7.05
C SER A 78 -6.31 -16.26 -7.63
N VAL A 79 -5.88 -15.32 -6.79
CA VAL A 79 -5.63 -13.94 -7.23
C VAL A 79 -4.20 -13.83 -7.77
N PRO A 80 -4.01 -13.36 -9.02
CA PRO A 80 -2.68 -13.20 -9.57
C PRO A 80 -1.86 -12.20 -8.76
N MET A 81 -0.59 -12.52 -8.57
CA MET A 81 0.39 -11.68 -7.88
C MET A 81 1.54 -11.36 -8.83
N SER A 82 2.05 -10.13 -8.75
CA SER A 82 3.20 -9.67 -9.51
C SER A 82 4.04 -8.69 -8.70
N VAL A 83 5.17 -8.27 -9.28
CA VAL A 83 5.99 -7.16 -8.79
C VAL A 83 6.01 -6.11 -9.89
N ASP A 84 5.80 -4.84 -9.55
CA ASP A 84 5.85 -3.75 -10.51
C ASP A 84 7.28 -3.26 -10.78
N ALA A 85 7.42 -2.19 -11.56
CA ALA A 85 8.72 -1.63 -11.93
C ALA A 85 9.46 -0.97 -10.74
N ASP A 86 8.73 -0.57 -9.71
CA ASP A 86 9.26 0.10 -8.51
C ASP A 86 9.56 -0.90 -7.39
N GLY A 87 9.23 -2.18 -7.59
CA GLY A 87 9.49 -3.27 -6.66
C GLY A 87 8.35 -3.54 -5.67
N TYR A 88 7.17 -2.94 -5.86
CA TYR A 88 6.03 -3.19 -5.00
C TYR A 88 5.32 -4.50 -5.38
N HIS A 89 4.83 -5.21 -4.37
CA HIS A 89 3.96 -6.37 -4.57
C HIS A 89 2.56 -5.90 -4.97
N VAL A 90 2.08 -6.40 -6.12
CA VAL A 90 0.76 -6.10 -6.65
C VAL A 90 -0.07 -7.39 -6.65
N ILE A 91 -1.31 -7.29 -6.15
CA ILE A 91 -2.25 -8.40 -6.08
C ILE A 91 -3.59 -7.90 -6.63
N GLY A 92 -4.20 -8.67 -7.55
CA GLY A 92 -5.53 -8.34 -8.10
C GLY A 92 -5.57 -8.25 -9.62
N ASP A 93 -6.71 -7.78 -10.13
CA ASP A 93 -6.92 -7.53 -11.56
C ASP A 93 -6.30 -6.18 -11.97
N PRO A 94 -5.33 -6.13 -12.89
CA PRO A 94 -4.77 -4.87 -13.37
C PRO A 94 -5.77 -3.98 -14.13
N ALA A 95 -6.91 -4.53 -14.56
CA ALA A 95 -8.00 -3.77 -15.19
C ALA A 95 -9.07 -3.31 -14.19
N ALA A 96 -8.89 -3.54 -12.89
CA ALA A 96 -9.85 -3.11 -11.88
C ALA A 96 -10.01 -1.58 -11.88
N PRO A 97 -11.25 -1.05 -11.77
CA PRO A 97 -11.49 0.39 -11.74
C PRO A 97 -11.07 1.06 -10.43
N VAL A 98 -10.78 0.26 -9.40
CA VAL A 98 -10.37 0.72 -8.07
C VAL A 98 -9.07 0.01 -7.71
N VAL A 99 -8.12 0.81 -7.25
CA VAL A 99 -6.82 0.35 -6.77
C VAL A 99 -6.69 0.73 -5.30
N MET A 100 -6.18 -0.19 -4.49
CA MET A 100 -5.88 0.03 -3.08
C MET A 100 -4.38 -0.18 -2.86
N THR A 101 -3.73 0.79 -2.22
CA THR A 101 -2.32 0.72 -1.84
C THR A 101 -2.24 0.59 -0.33
N ASP A 102 -1.60 -0.48 0.14
CA ASP A 102 -1.37 -0.72 1.56
C ASP A 102 0.12 -0.57 1.88
N TYR A 103 0.42 0.20 2.93
CA TYR A 103 1.78 0.41 3.43
C TYR A 103 1.88 -0.26 4.78
N SER A 104 2.59 -1.38 4.83
CA SER A 104 2.86 -2.12 6.06
C SER A 104 4.34 -2.02 6.43
N ASP A 105 4.60 -1.76 7.71
CA ASP A 105 5.93 -1.79 8.31
C ASP A 105 5.99 -2.99 9.28
N TYR A 106 7.00 -3.85 9.13
CA TYR A 106 7.17 -5.08 9.91
C TYR A 106 8.40 -5.03 10.85
N PHE A 107 8.98 -3.85 11.09
CA PHE A 107 10.12 -3.67 12.00
C PHE A 107 9.79 -3.85 13.49
#